data_AF-A0A661VZP0-F1
#
_entry.id   AF-A0A661VZP0-F1
#
_cell.length_a   1.000
_cell.length_b   1.000
_cell.length_c   1.000
_cell.angle_alpha   90.00
_cell.angle_beta   90.00
_cell.angle_gamma   90.00
#
_symmetry.space_group_name_H-M   'P 1'
#
loop_
_entity.id
_entity.type
_entity.pdbx_description
1 polymer ?
#
loop_
_entity_poly.entity_id
_entity_poly.type
_entity_poly.pdbx_seq_one_letter_code
_entity_poly.pdbx_strand_id
1 'polypeptide(L)'
;MARAVLAAVVLFAGTYALAWFNSYNLSRTYYRQAEASYRAGRYIEALMGYKDYDAAHGRRVFVGGYAQVVNIWEHPWALPRPAVYEEARAKVREIIHQKFTREDAQLFLDRYLGRENPYLGEVMLRMAELYEEEGDDENALETYRLVISSFRTDRALVERAKERVAALEARK
;
A
#
# COMPACT_ATOMS: atom_id res chain seq x y z
N MET A 1 -27.22 34.04 -18.35
CA MET A 1 -25.98 33.23 -18.27
C MET A 1 -25.43 33.10 -16.86
N ALA A 2 -25.23 34.19 -16.09
CA ALA A 2 -24.66 34.12 -14.73
C ALA A 2 -25.39 33.18 -13.74
N ARG A 3 -26.74 33.16 -13.74
CA ARG A 3 -27.53 32.27 -12.87
C ARG A 3 -27.36 30.78 -13.19
N ALA A 4 -27.18 30.43 -14.46
CA ALA A 4 -26.97 29.05 -14.89
C ALA A 4 -25.56 28.55 -14.52
N VAL A 5 -24.55 29.42 -14.66
CA VAL A 5 -23.18 29.13 -14.22
C VAL A 5 -23.13 28.94 -12.71
N LEU A 6 -23.81 29.81 -11.94
CA LEU A 6 -23.90 29.68 -10.49
C LEU A 6 -24.55 28.36 -10.07
N ALA A 7 -25.66 27.98 -10.70
CA ALA A 7 -26.33 26.71 -10.43
C ALA A 7 -25.42 25.50 -10.72
N ALA A 8 -24.67 25.53 -11.83
CA ALA A 8 -23.71 24.48 -12.17
C ALA A 8 -22.58 24.37 -11.15
N VAL A 9 -22.03 25.51 -10.68
CA VAL A 9 -20.98 25.54 -9.66
C VAL A 9 -21.48 24.96 -8.33
N VAL A 10 -22.69 25.33 -7.89
CA VAL A 10 -23.27 24.80 -6.65
C VAL A 10 -23.50 23.30 -6.74
N LEU A 11 -24.01 22.81 -7.89
CA LEU A 11 -24.19 21.38 -8.10
C LEU A 11 -22.86 20.63 -8.04
N PHE A 12 -21.83 21.14 -8.73
CA PHE A 12 -20.50 20.51 -8.73
C PHE A 12 -19.86 20.51 -7.33
N ALA A 13 -19.93 21.63 -6.61
CA ALA A 13 -19.40 21.73 -5.25
C ALA A 13 -20.16 20.81 -4.27
N GLY A 14 -21.49 20.73 -4.40
CA GLY A 14 -22.32 19.86 -3.57
C GLY A 14 -22.05 18.37 -3.80
N THR A 15 -21.95 17.94 -5.05
CA THR A 15 -21.64 16.53 -5.37
C THR A 15 -20.22 16.17 -4.93
N TYR A 16 -19.27 17.08 -5.10
CA TYR A 16 -17.91 16.91 -4.60
C TYR A 16 -17.88 16.75 -3.08
N ALA A 17 -18.54 17.62 -2.34
CA ALA A 17 -18.58 17.55 -0.87
C ALA A 17 -19.22 16.25 -0.36
N LEU A 18 -20.29 15.78 -1.01
CA LEU A 18 -20.92 14.50 -0.69
C LEU A 18 -20.00 13.31 -0.97
N ALA A 19 -19.35 13.30 -2.14
CA ALA A 19 -18.39 12.25 -2.49
C ALA A 19 -17.20 12.22 -1.51
N TRP A 20 -16.66 13.40 -1.18
CA TRP A 20 -15.59 13.56 -0.21
C TRP A 20 -16.00 13.00 1.17
N PHE A 21 -17.18 13.35 1.66
CA PHE A 21 -17.68 12.88 2.96
C PHE A 21 -17.88 11.36 3.00
N ASN A 22 -18.44 10.78 1.93
CA ASN A 22 -18.60 9.33 1.81
C ASN A 22 -17.25 8.61 1.79
N SER A 23 -16.30 9.10 1.00
CA SER A 23 -14.92 8.59 0.95
C SER A 23 -14.21 8.68 2.30
N TYR A 24 -14.42 9.77 3.05
CA TYR A 24 -13.88 9.94 4.39
C TYR A 24 -14.43 8.91 5.39
N ASN A 25 -15.75 8.70 5.40
CA ASN A 25 -16.37 7.69 6.27
C ASN A 25 -15.93 6.26 5.92
N LEU A 26 -15.80 5.95 4.63
CA LEU A 26 -15.29 4.67 4.17
C LEU A 26 -13.82 4.47 4.59
N SER A 27 -12.99 5.50 4.43
CA SER A 27 -11.59 5.50 4.84
C SER A 27 -11.44 5.23 6.34
N ARG A 28 -12.23 5.89 7.19
CA ARG A 28 -12.22 5.61 8.64
C ARG A 28 -12.64 4.18 8.97
N THR A 29 -13.55 3.60 8.19
CA THR A 29 -13.98 2.22 8.38
C THR A 29 -12.87 1.24 8.02
N TYR A 30 -12.26 1.38 6.85
CA TYR A 30 -11.11 0.57 6.45
C TYR A 30 -9.91 0.74 7.38
N TYR A 31 -9.63 1.96 7.83
CA TYR A 31 -8.56 2.21 8.81
C TYR A 31 -8.79 1.44 10.12
N ARG A 32 -9.99 1.48 10.68
CA ARG A 32 -10.32 0.72 11.91
C ARG A 32 -10.22 -0.80 11.71
N GLN A 33 -10.64 -1.29 10.55
CA GLN A 33 -10.54 -2.71 10.20
C GLN A 33 -9.08 -3.15 10.05
N ALA A 34 -8.27 -2.33 9.37
CA ALA A 34 -6.83 -2.53 9.23
C ALA A 34 -6.12 -2.53 10.59
N GLU A 35 -6.48 -1.60 11.48
CA GLU A 35 -5.98 -1.54 12.86
C GLU A 35 -6.31 -2.81 13.65
N ALA A 36 -7.50 -3.38 13.48
CA ALA A 36 -7.87 -4.64 14.14
C ALA A 36 -7.01 -5.82 13.66
N SER A 37 -6.72 -5.90 12.35
CA SER A 37 -5.80 -6.91 11.80
C SER A 37 -4.36 -6.67 12.25
N TYR A 38 -3.91 -5.42 12.27
CA TYR A 38 -2.57 -5.03 12.69
C TYR A 38 -2.31 -5.43 14.14
N ARG A 39 -3.24 -5.11 15.06
CA ARG A 39 -3.12 -5.48 16.48
C ARG A 39 -3.16 -6.97 16.72
N ALA A 40 -3.76 -7.73 15.80
CA ALA A 40 -3.77 -9.19 15.84
C ALA A 40 -2.53 -9.83 15.19
N GLY A 41 -1.53 -9.04 14.78
CA GLY A 41 -0.30 -9.51 14.13
C GLY A 41 -0.49 -9.96 12.68
N ARG A 42 -1.66 -9.75 12.09
CA ARG A 42 -1.97 -10.14 10.70
C ARG A 42 -1.59 -9.01 9.75
N TYR A 43 -0.30 -8.82 9.52
CA TYR A 43 0.22 -7.64 8.85
C TYR A 43 -0.11 -7.57 7.36
N ILE A 44 -0.12 -8.70 6.64
CA ILE A 44 -0.51 -8.75 5.22
C ILE A 44 -1.99 -8.37 5.07
N GLU A 45 -2.86 -8.90 5.93
CA GLU A 45 -4.28 -8.56 5.97
C GLU A 45 -4.51 -7.11 6.39
N ALA A 46 -3.70 -6.58 7.32
CA ALA A 46 -3.76 -5.16 7.71
C ALA A 46 -3.34 -4.24 6.55
N LEU A 47 -2.36 -4.65 5.74
CA LEU A 47 -1.90 -3.92 4.58
C LEU A 47 -2.94 -3.95 3.45
N MET A 48 -3.34 -5.14 3.00
CA MET A 48 -4.11 -5.34 1.78
C MET A 48 -5.62 -5.55 1.96
N GLY A 49 -6.07 -5.81 3.19
CA GLY A 49 -7.42 -6.28 3.45
C GLY A 49 -7.63 -7.73 3.05
N TYR A 50 -8.82 -8.26 3.32
CA TYR A 50 -9.22 -9.64 3.01
C TYR A 50 -10.72 -9.77 2.81
N LYS A 51 -11.16 -10.89 2.22
CA LYS A 51 -12.58 -11.22 2.11
C LYS A 51 -12.94 -12.16 3.26
N ASP A 52 -13.98 -11.80 4.00
CA ASP A 52 -14.53 -12.60 5.09
C ASP A 52 -15.97 -13.03 4.76
N TYR A 53 -16.44 -14.12 5.38
CA TYR A 53 -17.81 -14.57 5.25
C TYR A 53 -18.62 -14.15 6.48
N ASP A 54 -19.54 -13.21 6.28
CA ASP A 54 -20.49 -12.80 7.30
C ASP A 54 -21.67 -13.77 7.30
N ALA A 55 -21.62 -14.75 8.20
CA ALA A 55 -22.67 -15.75 8.37
C ALA A 55 -24.01 -15.14 8.83
N ALA A 56 -23.99 -14.03 9.57
CA ALA A 56 -25.21 -13.39 10.06
C ALA A 56 -26.03 -12.77 8.92
N HIS A 57 -25.35 -12.31 7.86
CA HIS A 57 -25.98 -11.71 6.69
C HIS A 57 -25.87 -12.57 5.42
N GLY A 58 -25.35 -13.79 5.53
CA GLY A 58 -25.21 -14.75 4.44
C GLY A 58 -24.36 -14.25 3.26
N ARG A 59 -23.42 -13.32 3.47
CA ARG A 59 -22.68 -12.65 2.38
C ARG A 59 -21.20 -12.53 2.64
N ARG A 60 -20.41 -12.53 1.57
CA ARG A 60 -18.97 -12.22 1.64
C ARG A 60 -18.78 -10.71 1.76
N VAL A 61 -18.10 -10.26 2.80
CA VAL A 61 -17.78 -8.86 3.05
C VAL A 61 -16.28 -8.64 2.85
N PHE A 62 -15.92 -7.48 2.33
CA PHE A 62 -14.51 -7.09 2.24
C PHE A 62 -14.13 -6.32 3.50
N VAL A 63 -13.13 -6.84 4.22
CA VAL A 63 -12.50 -6.19 5.36
C VAL A 63 -11.29 -5.42 4.85
N GLY A 64 -11.30 -4.10 5.00
CA GLY A 64 -10.29 -3.21 4.45
C GLY A 64 -8.95 -3.25 5.18
N GLY A 65 -7.90 -2.96 4.41
CA GLY A 65 -6.55 -2.68 4.86
C GLY A 65 -6.18 -1.21 4.65
N TYR A 66 -4.96 -0.84 5.06
CA TYR A 66 -4.44 0.51 4.89
C TYR A 66 -4.29 0.89 3.42
N ALA A 67 -4.00 -0.07 2.53
CA ALA A 67 -3.92 0.15 1.08
C ALA A 67 -5.20 0.77 0.52
N GLN A 68 -6.38 0.36 0.98
CA GLN A 68 -7.63 0.92 0.48
C GLN A 68 -7.82 2.37 0.92
N VAL A 69 -7.36 2.74 2.12
CA VAL A 69 -7.37 4.13 2.58
C VAL A 69 -6.47 4.98 1.69
N VAL A 70 -5.25 4.52 1.42
CA VAL A 70 -4.30 5.22 0.54
C VAL A 70 -4.91 5.40 -0.85
N ASN A 71 -5.42 4.32 -1.46
CA ASN A 71 -5.99 4.35 -2.80
C ASN A 71 -7.18 5.31 -2.96
N ILE A 72 -8.01 5.51 -1.92
CA ILE A 72 -9.14 6.45 -1.98
C ILE A 72 -8.65 7.90 -2.20
N TRP A 73 -7.50 8.28 -1.64
CA TRP A 73 -7.01 9.66 -1.60
C TRP A 73 -5.75 9.92 -2.44
N GLU A 74 -5.21 8.88 -3.08
CA GLU A 74 -4.00 8.98 -3.91
C GLU A 74 -4.23 9.90 -5.11
N HIS A 75 -5.45 9.93 -5.65
CA HIS A 75 -5.79 10.71 -6.84
C HIS A 75 -5.53 12.22 -6.62
N PRO A 76 -4.91 12.95 -7.59
CA PRO A 76 -4.57 14.37 -7.44
C PRO A 76 -5.74 15.31 -7.11
N TRP A 77 -6.96 14.94 -7.48
CA TRP A 77 -8.18 15.72 -7.24
C TRP A 77 -8.95 15.31 -5.98
N ALA A 78 -8.45 14.36 -5.19
CA ALA A 78 -9.02 13.98 -3.90
C ALA A 78 -8.52 14.93 -2.79
N LEU A 79 -8.91 16.21 -2.90
CA LEU A 79 -8.45 17.30 -2.04
C LEU A 79 -9.60 17.94 -1.23
N PRO A 80 -9.38 18.35 0.02
CA PRO A 80 -8.16 18.15 0.80
C PRO A 80 -8.01 16.68 1.24
N ARG A 81 -6.78 16.20 1.31
CA ARG A 81 -6.52 14.87 1.86
C ARG A 81 -6.72 14.90 3.39
N PRO A 82 -7.53 14.00 3.96
CA PRO A 82 -7.73 13.93 5.40
C PRO A 82 -6.50 13.32 6.10
N ALA A 83 -6.31 13.61 7.38
CA ALA A 83 -5.18 13.08 8.18
C ALA A 83 -5.04 11.55 8.11
N VAL A 84 -6.17 10.83 8.07
CA VAL A 84 -6.22 9.36 7.98
C VAL A 84 -5.48 8.80 6.76
N TYR A 85 -5.34 9.59 5.68
CA TYR A 85 -4.53 9.20 4.52
C TYR A 85 -3.04 9.10 4.88
N GLU A 86 -2.50 10.14 5.52
CA GLU A 86 -1.09 10.16 5.91
C GLU A 86 -0.79 9.14 7.00
N GLU A 87 -1.73 8.94 7.93
CA GLU A 87 -1.66 7.89 8.96
C GLU A 87 -1.63 6.50 8.31
N ALA A 88 -2.49 6.24 7.32
CA ALA A 88 -2.50 4.97 6.60
C ALA A 88 -1.20 4.75 5.81
N ARG A 89 -0.69 5.78 5.13
CA ARG A 89 0.60 5.72 4.44
C ARG A 89 1.75 5.41 5.39
N ALA A 90 1.74 6.01 6.58
CA ALA A 90 2.74 5.72 7.60
C ALA A 90 2.64 4.26 8.06
N LYS A 91 1.43 3.75 8.29
CA LYS A 91 1.21 2.34 8.65
C LYS A 91 1.61 1.36 7.56
N VAL A 92 1.37 1.68 6.29
CA VAL A 92 1.86 0.88 5.15
C VAL A 92 3.38 0.76 5.20
N ARG A 93 4.09 1.89 5.31
CA ARG A 93 5.56 1.90 5.40
C ARG A 93 6.06 1.15 6.64
N GLU A 94 5.40 1.35 7.78
CA GLU A 94 5.74 0.65 9.02
C GLU A 94 5.60 -0.87 8.85
N ILE A 95 4.50 -1.33 8.24
CA ILE A 95 4.28 -2.76 8.00
C ILE A 95 5.39 -3.33 7.10
N ILE A 96 5.60 -2.71 5.93
CA ILE A 96 6.56 -3.24 4.94
C ILE A 96 7.97 -3.19 5.51
N HIS A 97 8.43 -2.06 6.04
CA HIS A 97 9.84 -1.89 6.41
C HIS A 97 10.21 -2.36 7.81
N GLN A 98 9.25 -2.54 8.71
CA GLN A 98 9.54 -2.85 10.12
C GLN A 98 8.84 -4.10 10.66
N LYS A 99 7.72 -4.51 10.07
CA LYS A 99 6.94 -5.66 10.59
C LYS A 99 7.06 -6.90 9.73
N PHE A 100 7.23 -6.76 8.43
CA PHE A 100 7.42 -7.92 7.56
C PHE A 100 8.71 -8.64 7.91
N THR A 101 8.56 -9.93 8.21
CA THR A 101 9.62 -10.93 8.17
C THR A 101 9.89 -11.35 6.73
N ARG A 102 10.95 -12.15 6.51
CA ARG A 102 11.21 -12.76 5.20
C ARG A 102 10.03 -13.63 4.76
N GLU A 103 9.45 -14.39 5.68
CA GLU A 103 8.29 -15.24 5.42
C GLU A 103 7.04 -14.41 5.05
N ASP A 104 6.82 -13.26 5.70
CA ASP A 104 5.73 -12.34 5.35
C ASP A 104 5.92 -11.74 3.95
N ALA A 105 7.14 -11.29 3.64
CA ALA A 105 7.47 -10.75 2.33
C ALA A 105 7.27 -11.81 1.23
N GLN A 106 7.77 -13.03 1.42
CA GLN A 106 7.57 -14.14 0.49
C GLN A 106 6.08 -14.46 0.31
N LEU A 107 5.33 -14.60 1.41
CA LEU A 107 3.89 -14.88 1.36
C LEU A 107 3.10 -13.77 0.64
N PHE A 108 3.50 -12.52 0.83
CA PHE A 108 2.92 -11.40 0.09
C PHE A 108 3.18 -11.54 -1.41
N LEU A 109 4.44 -11.80 -1.80
CA LEU A 109 4.78 -11.99 -3.21
C LEU A 109 4.03 -13.17 -3.81
N ASP A 110 3.99 -14.33 -3.16
CA ASP A 110 3.26 -15.51 -3.63
C ASP A 110 1.77 -15.21 -3.87
N ARG A 111 1.16 -14.38 -3.01
CA ARG A 111 -0.27 -14.04 -3.09
C ARG A 111 -0.58 -13.01 -4.17
N TYR A 112 0.34 -12.09 -4.44
CA TYR A 112 0.08 -10.90 -5.25
C TYR A 112 0.94 -10.78 -6.51
N LEU A 113 1.91 -11.66 -6.74
CA LEU A 113 2.70 -11.70 -7.96
C LEU A 113 1.78 -11.91 -9.18
N GLY A 114 2.07 -11.20 -10.26
CA GLY A 114 1.24 -11.21 -11.48
C GLY A 114 -0.08 -10.42 -11.37
N ARG A 115 -0.34 -9.76 -10.23
CA ARG A 115 -1.48 -8.84 -10.06
C ARG A 115 -0.98 -7.41 -10.03
N GLU A 116 -1.84 -6.48 -10.46
CA GLU A 116 -1.59 -5.07 -10.24
C GLU A 116 -1.63 -4.76 -8.74
N ASN A 117 -0.47 -4.44 -8.17
CA ASN A 117 -0.33 -4.10 -6.76
C ASN A 117 0.77 -3.02 -6.62
N PRO A 118 0.43 -1.80 -6.17
CA PRO A 118 1.40 -0.71 -6.09
C PRO A 118 2.54 -0.96 -5.10
N TYR A 119 2.38 -1.90 -4.17
CA TYR A 119 3.40 -2.23 -3.17
C TYR A 119 4.29 -3.41 -3.56
N LEU A 120 4.05 -4.06 -4.72
CA LEU A 120 4.80 -5.26 -5.11
C LEU A 120 6.31 -4.98 -5.21
N GLY A 121 6.70 -3.89 -5.86
CA GLY A 121 8.10 -3.50 -5.99
C GLY A 121 8.74 -3.16 -4.65
N GLU A 122 8.03 -2.44 -3.79
CA GLU A 122 8.50 -2.08 -2.45
C GLU A 122 8.71 -3.31 -1.55
N VAL A 123 7.79 -4.29 -1.61
CA VAL A 123 7.92 -5.55 -0.86
C VAL A 123 9.05 -6.42 -1.42
N MET A 124 9.23 -6.49 -2.74
CA MET A 124 10.38 -7.20 -3.34
C MET A 124 11.71 -6.58 -2.93
N LEU A 125 11.79 -5.25 -2.89
CA LEU A 125 12.97 -4.54 -2.39
C LEU A 125 13.21 -4.86 -0.91
N ARG A 126 12.16 -4.84 -0.09
CA ARG A 126 12.28 -5.21 1.33
C ARG A 126 12.75 -6.65 1.51
N MET A 127 12.30 -7.58 0.68
CA MET A 127 12.76 -8.97 0.73
C MET A 127 14.27 -9.07 0.48
N ALA A 128 14.81 -8.31 -0.47
CA ALA A 128 16.26 -8.22 -0.69
C ALA A 128 17.00 -7.64 0.53
N GLU A 129 16.44 -6.62 1.17
CA GLU A 129 17.00 -6.03 2.40
C GLU A 129 16.98 -7.02 3.56
N LEU A 130 15.93 -7.82 3.70
CA LEU A 130 15.84 -8.87 4.71
C LEU A 130 16.88 -9.97 4.47
N TYR A 131 17.12 -10.39 3.22
CA TYR A 131 18.22 -11.30 2.92
C TYR A 131 19.58 -10.72 3.33
N GLU A 132 19.84 -9.44 3.02
CA GLU A 132 21.07 -8.77 3.43
C GLU A 132 21.19 -8.68 4.96
N GLU A 133 20.11 -8.34 5.67
CA GLU A 133 20.07 -8.28 7.14
C GLU A 133 20.36 -9.65 7.79
N GLU A 134 19.97 -10.74 7.13
CA GLU A 134 20.24 -12.12 7.55
C GLU A 134 21.63 -12.63 7.12
N GLY A 135 22.41 -11.83 6.38
CA GLY A 135 23.75 -12.19 5.88
C GLY A 135 23.75 -13.04 4.61
N ASP A 136 22.61 -13.18 3.94
CA ASP A 136 22.45 -13.90 2.68
C ASP A 136 22.66 -12.96 1.48
N ASP A 137 23.90 -12.53 1.31
CA ASP A 137 24.29 -11.56 0.26
C ASP A 137 24.04 -12.09 -1.16
N GLU A 138 24.03 -13.41 -1.35
CA GLU A 138 23.78 -14.02 -2.65
C GLU A 138 22.32 -13.80 -3.07
N ASN A 139 21.37 -14.22 -2.22
CA ASN A 139 19.94 -14.03 -2.49
C ASN A 139 19.55 -12.55 -2.46
N ALA A 140 20.19 -11.74 -1.61
CA ALA A 140 20.00 -10.28 -1.61
C ALA A 140 20.36 -9.67 -2.97
N LEU A 141 21.55 -9.96 -3.50
CA LEU A 141 22.01 -9.45 -4.79
C LEU A 141 21.11 -9.90 -5.95
N GLU A 142 20.72 -11.17 -5.98
CA GLU A 142 19.78 -11.68 -6.99
C GLU A 142 18.46 -10.91 -6.92
N THR A 143 17.90 -10.74 -5.73
CA THR A 143 16.61 -10.08 -5.54
C THR A 143 16.68 -8.58 -5.89
N TYR A 144 17.73 -7.86 -5.49
CA TYR A 144 17.91 -6.45 -5.89
C TYR A 144 18.03 -6.31 -7.42
N ARG A 145 18.77 -7.19 -8.09
CA ARG A 145 18.88 -7.18 -9.56
C ARG A 145 17.54 -7.48 -10.22
N LEU A 146 16.74 -8.39 -9.65
CA LEU A 146 15.39 -8.64 -10.10
C LEU A 146 14.52 -7.39 -9.97
N VAL A 147 14.58 -6.67 -8.85
CA VAL A 147 13.87 -5.39 -8.66
C VAL A 147 14.24 -4.38 -9.75
N ILE A 148 15.54 -4.19 -10.02
CA ILE A 148 16.04 -3.29 -11.07
C ILE A 148 15.47 -3.68 -12.44
N SER A 149 15.45 -4.97 -12.74
CA SER A 149 15.04 -5.48 -14.05
C SER A 149 13.51 -5.46 -14.25
N SER A 150 12.74 -5.65 -13.18
CA SER A 150 11.27 -5.78 -13.22
C SER A 150 10.54 -4.45 -13.08
N PHE A 151 11.10 -3.48 -12.35
CA PHE A 151 10.45 -2.20 -12.05
C PHE A 151 11.16 -1.00 -12.67
N ARG A 152 11.63 -1.15 -13.92
CA ARG A 152 12.48 -0.16 -14.62
C ARG A 152 11.94 1.27 -14.66
N THR A 153 10.62 1.44 -14.56
CA THR A 153 9.94 2.74 -14.60
C THR A 153 9.88 3.43 -13.23
N ASP A 154 10.04 2.69 -12.13
CA ASP A 154 10.09 3.26 -10.78
C ASP A 154 11.54 3.67 -10.45
N ARG A 155 11.88 4.91 -10.79
CA ARG A 155 13.24 5.43 -10.61
C ARG A 155 13.70 5.38 -9.15
N ALA A 156 12.82 5.69 -8.20
CA ALA A 156 13.21 5.73 -6.79
C ALA A 156 13.54 4.32 -6.27
N LEU A 157 12.71 3.35 -6.63
CA LEU A 157 12.92 1.95 -6.28
C LEU A 157 14.20 1.39 -6.92
N VAL A 158 14.41 1.67 -8.21
CA VAL A 158 15.57 1.20 -8.98
C VAL A 158 16.88 1.78 -8.46
N GLU A 159 16.93 3.08 -8.17
CA GLU A 159 18.16 3.70 -7.65
C GLU A 159 18.51 3.15 -6.26
N ARG A 160 17.52 2.99 -5.37
CA ARG A 160 17.76 2.35 -4.06
C ARG A 160 18.31 0.93 -4.23
N ALA A 161 17.74 0.12 -5.12
CA ALA A 161 18.25 -1.23 -5.37
C ALA A 161 19.70 -1.23 -5.90
N LYS A 162 20.04 -0.32 -6.82
CA LYS A 162 21.42 -0.19 -7.35
C LYS A 162 22.42 0.21 -6.27
N GLU A 163 22.05 1.16 -5.40
CA GLU A 163 22.89 1.56 -4.27
C GLU A 163 23.23 0.37 -3.36
N ARG A 164 22.24 -0.48 -3.07
CA ARG A 164 22.44 -1.69 -2.27
C ARG A 164 23.30 -2.74 -2.97
N VAL A 165 23.10 -2.95 -4.28
CA VAL A 165 23.97 -3.85 -5.07
C VAL A 165 25.42 -3.39 -5.03
N ALA A 166 25.69 -2.11 -5.29
CA ALA A 166 27.04 -1.56 -5.25
C ALA A 166 27.67 -1.69 -3.85
N ALA A 167 26.88 -1.46 -2.79
CA ALA A 167 27.34 -1.63 -1.42
C ALA A 167 27.70 -3.08 -1.08
N LEU A 168 26.93 -4.07 -1.54
CA LEU A 168 27.22 -5.49 -1.34
C LEU A 168 28.43 -5.96 -2.15
N GLU A 169 28.54 -5.52 -3.41
CA GLU A 169 29.69 -5.87 -4.27
C GLU A 169 31.00 -5.29 -3.73
N ALA A 170 30.98 -4.12 -3.10
CA ALA A 170 32.17 -3.51 -2.49
C ALA A 170 32.62 -4.18 -1.18
N ARG A 171 31.79 -5.02 -0.56
CA ARG A 171 32.14 -5.77 0.67
C ARG A 171 32.85 -7.10 0.38
N LYS A 172 32.79 -7.57 -0.86
CA LYS A 172 33.42 -8.81 -1.33
C LYS A 172 34.86 -8.57 -1.76
#